data_AF-A0A7V9USG7-F1
#
_entry.id   AF-A0A7V9USG7-F1
#
_cell.length_a   1.000
_cell.length_b   1.000
_cell.length_c   1.000
_cell.angle_alpha   90.00
_cell.angle_beta   90.00
_cell.angle_gamma   90.00
#
_symmetry.space_group_name_H-M   'P 1'
#
loop_
_entity.id
_entity.type
_entity.pdbx_description
1 polymer ?
#
loop_
_entity_poly.entity_id
_entity_poly.type
_entity_poly.pdbx_seq_one_letter_code
_entity_poly.pdbx_strand_id
1 'polypeptide(L)'
;IDPKGDVQGGDASFTAELERKNLLPRINSYAAWNTAGNTIGTTLPQGAIFALSKAKLLRSDEAKTRILTAQNWFTFHRVLDDYYFHTIVRAKAKAFIAQNKWNALRLSDEATREVENYSLQLLNENFKKLSSDYFDKNLADSTNLICDEPSDLSFDLPWNRTFEAAINFNLQCRLTDKNWKKINVET
;
A
#
# COMPACT_ATOMS: atom_id res chain seq x y z
N ILE A 1 11.53 -18.92 11.03
CA ILE A 1 12.28 -17.74 10.55
C ILE A 1 13.08 -18.20 9.35
N ASP A 2 12.90 -17.58 8.19
CA ASP A 2 13.72 -17.90 7.02
C ASP A 2 15.08 -17.19 7.14
N PRO A 3 16.18 -17.92 7.40
CA PRO A 3 17.49 -17.31 7.62
C PRO A 3 18.14 -16.80 6.32
N LYS A 4 17.59 -17.14 5.15
CA LYS A 4 18.10 -16.71 3.84
C LYS A 4 17.46 -15.40 3.37
N GLY A 5 16.29 -15.05 3.91
CA GLY A 5 15.50 -13.91 3.45
C GLY A 5 14.87 -14.11 2.07
N ASP A 6 14.61 -15.37 1.70
CA ASP A 6 13.88 -15.77 0.52
C ASP A 6 12.37 -15.47 0.66
N VAL A 7 11.84 -15.55 1.87
CA VAL A 7 10.47 -15.17 2.24
C VAL A 7 10.47 -13.78 2.84
N GLN A 8 9.96 -12.80 2.08
CA GLN A 8 9.70 -11.44 2.53
C GLN A 8 8.31 -11.02 2.06
N GLY A 9 7.62 -10.25 2.88
CA GLY A 9 6.32 -9.71 2.52
C GLY A 9 5.13 -10.36 3.22
N GLY A 10 3.94 -9.90 2.83
CA GLY A 10 2.64 -10.38 3.30
C GLY A 10 2.34 -11.82 2.92
N ASP A 11 1.76 -12.57 3.86
CA ASP A 11 1.18 -13.87 3.52
C ASP A 11 0.07 -13.70 2.48
N ALA A 12 0.20 -14.39 1.34
CA ALA A 12 -0.68 -14.17 0.21
C ALA A 12 -2.13 -14.55 0.50
N SER A 13 -2.37 -15.59 1.30
CA SER A 13 -3.74 -16.01 1.63
C SER A 13 -4.39 -15.03 2.60
N PHE A 14 -3.63 -14.56 3.59
CA PHE A 14 -4.09 -13.59 4.56
C PHE A 14 -4.42 -12.25 3.91
N THR A 15 -3.51 -11.67 3.13
CA THR A 15 -3.74 -10.35 2.51
C THR A 15 -4.84 -10.43 1.45
N ALA A 16 -4.92 -11.50 0.65
CA ALA A 16 -6.02 -11.71 -0.27
C ALA A 16 -7.38 -11.80 0.45
N GLU A 17 -7.44 -12.41 1.63
CA GLU A 17 -8.68 -12.49 2.40
C GLU A 17 -9.08 -11.12 3.00
N LEU A 18 -8.11 -10.29 3.39
CA LEU A 18 -8.37 -8.90 3.80
C LEU A 18 -8.93 -8.06 2.65
N GLU A 19 -8.39 -8.21 1.44
CA GLU A 19 -8.94 -7.57 0.22
C GLU A 19 -10.34 -8.08 -0.08
N ARG A 20 -10.53 -9.41 -0.16
CA ARG A 20 -11.80 -10.03 -0.50
C ARG A 20 -12.92 -9.64 0.49
N LYS A 21 -12.58 -9.45 1.76
CA LYS A 21 -13.51 -9.00 2.80
C LYS A 21 -13.61 -7.48 2.92
N ASN A 22 -12.87 -6.73 2.11
CA ASN A 22 -12.81 -5.27 2.14
C ASN A 22 -12.46 -4.72 3.54
N LEU A 23 -11.49 -5.35 4.19
CA LEU A 23 -11.06 -5.00 5.55
C LEU A 23 -9.88 -4.03 5.57
N LEU A 24 -9.10 -3.94 4.49
CA LEU A 24 -7.92 -3.07 4.42
C LEU A 24 -8.20 -1.59 4.73
N PRO A 25 -9.32 -0.98 4.30
CA PRO A 25 -9.63 0.42 4.66
C PRO A 25 -10.04 0.59 6.13
N ARG A 26 -10.34 -0.50 6.83
CA ARG A 26 -10.98 -0.51 8.16
C ARG A 26 -10.02 -0.88 9.29
N ILE A 27 -8.84 -1.40 8.96
CA ILE A 27 -7.80 -1.72 9.95
C ILE A 27 -7.08 -0.45 10.39
N ASN A 28 -6.65 -0.42 11.66
CA ASN A 28 -5.87 0.70 12.19
C ASN A 28 -4.41 0.66 11.74
N SER A 29 -3.91 -0.50 11.32
CA SER A 29 -2.53 -0.65 10.87
C SER A 29 -2.33 -1.91 10.02
N TYR A 30 -1.32 -1.86 9.16
CA TYR A 30 -0.87 -3.00 8.35
C TYR A 30 0.63 -2.91 8.13
N ALA A 31 1.31 -4.03 8.36
CA ALA A 31 2.68 -4.25 7.93
C ALA A 31 2.90 -5.75 7.83
N ALA A 32 3.74 -6.16 6.90
CA ALA A 32 4.22 -7.52 6.74
C ALA A 32 5.65 -7.51 6.18
N TRP A 33 6.49 -6.68 6.77
CA TRP A 33 7.88 -6.57 6.37
C TRP A 33 8.66 -7.83 6.79
N ASN A 34 9.83 -8.04 6.18
CA ASN A 34 10.69 -9.24 6.25
C ASN A 34 10.93 -9.91 7.62
N THR A 35 10.75 -9.21 8.75
CA THR A 35 10.88 -9.80 10.09
C THR A 35 9.71 -9.41 11.00
N ALA A 36 9.47 -10.23 12.03
CA ALA A 36 8.47 -9.92 13.06
C ALA A 36 8.78 -8.61 13.79
N GLY A 37 10.06 -8.33 14.09
CA GLY A 37 10.48 -7.08 14.73
C GLY A 37 10.16 -5.85 13.88
N ASN A 38 10.45 -5.92 12.58
CA ASN A 38 10.11 -4.88 11.62
C ASN A 38 8.60 -4.69 11.46
N THR A 39 7.86 -5.80 11.37
CA THR A 39 6.39 -5.77 11.27
C THR A 39 5.75 -5.16 12.50
N ILE A 40 6.13 -5.61 13.70
CA ILE A 40 5.62 -5.07 14.98
C ILE A 40 6.04 -3.62 15.15
N GLY A 41 7.31 -3.31 14.86
CA GLY A 41 7.88 -1.97 14.95
C GLY A 41 7.21 -0.94 14.05
N THR A 42 6.56 -1.36 12.96
CA THR A 42 5.75 -0.49 12.09
C THR A 42 4.27 -0.49 12.48
N THR A 43 3.66 -1.67 12.63
CA THR A 43 2.21 -1.79 12.80
C THR A 43 1.74 -1.24 14.15
N LEU A 44 2.50 -1.48 15.24
CA LEU A 44 2.10 -1.05 16.58
C LEU A 44 2.12 0.49 16.71
N PRO A 45 3.20 1.20 16.32
CA PRO A 45 3.18 2.67 16.32
C PRO A 45 2.13 3.27 15.39
N GLN A 46 1.95 2.73 14.17
CA GLN A 46 0.91 3.20 13.25
C GLN A 46 -0.47 3.12 13.93
N GLY A 47 -0.82 1.95 14.46
CA GLY A 47 -2.11 1.72 15.11
C GLY A 47 -2.31 2.60 16.35
N ALA A 48 -1.29 2.75 17.19
CA ALA A 48 -1.33 3.58 18.39
C ALA A 48 -1.50 5.07 18.05
N ILE A 49 -0.71 5.59 17.10
CA ILE A 49 -0.79 6.99 16.65
C ILE A 49 -2.15 7.26 16.03
N PHE A 50 -2.66 6.37 15.17
CA PHE A 50 -3.96 6.55 14.56
C PHE A 50 -5.10 6.49 15.58
N ALA A 51 -5.07 5.55 16.52
CA ALA A 51 -6.05 5.45 17.60
C ALA A 51 -6.07 6.71 18.48
N LEU A 52 -4.90 7.21 18.88
CA LEU A 52 -4.77 8.45 19.64
C LEU A 52 -5.30 9.67 18.84
N SER A 53 -4.96 9.72 17.55
CA SER A 53 -5.41 10.79 16.65
C SER A 53 -6.93 10.82 16.52
N LYS A 54 -7.57 9.64 16.36
CA LYS A 54 -9.04 9.52 16.39
C LYS A 54 -9.64 10.01 17.69
N ALA A 55 -9.02 9.67 18.82
CA ALA A 55 -9.55 10.02 20.13
C ALA A 55 -9.38 11.51 20.51
N LYS A 56 -8.36 12.19 19.98
CA LYS A 56 -7.94 13.51 20.50
C LYS A 56 -7.79 14.60 19.46
N LEU A 57 -7.60 14.29 18.18
CA LEU A 57 -7.11 15.23 17.17
C LEU A 57 -8.09 15.49 16.00
N LEU A 58 -9.22 14.77 15.91
CA LEU A 58 -10.28 15.02 14.92
C LEU A 58 -11.17 16.22 15.31
N ARG A 59 -10.57 17.38 15.53
CA ARG A 59 -11.25 18.57 16.09
C ARG A 59 -11.74 19.57 15.04
N SER A 60 -11.20 19.51 13.83
CA SER A 60 -11.62 20.32 12.69
C SER A 60 -11.69 19.45 11.44
N ASP A 61 -12.44 19.90 10.44
CA ASP A 61 -12.56 19.19 9.16
C ASP A 61 -11.21 19.09 8.43
N GLU A 62 -10.37 20.12 8.53
CA GLU A 62 -8.99 20.10 8.01
C GLU A 62 -8.14 19.03 8.70
N ALA A 63 -8.12 19.02 10.04
CA ALA A 63 -7.35 18.04 10.81
C ALA A 63 -7.85 16.62 10.54
N LYS A 64 -9.17 16.44 10.49
CA LYS A 64 -9.81 15.16 10.19
C LYS A 64 -9.45 14.66 8.79
N THR A 65 -9.55 15.52 7.78
CA THR A 65 -9.17 15.17 6.41
C THR A 65 -7.71 14.75 6.36
N ARG A 66 -6.79 15.58 6.86
CA ARG A 66 -5.35 15.29 6.84
C ARG A 66 -5.01 13.98 7.54
N ILE A 67 -5.54 13.74 8.74
CA ILE A 67 -5.27 12.52 9.52
C ILE A 67 -5.79 11.28 8.80
N LEU A 68 -7.03 11.31 8.30
CA LEU A 68 -7.61 10.16 7.62
C LEU A 68 -6.97 9.91 6.24
N THR A 69 -6.61 10.95 5.49
CA THR A 69 -5.85 10.82 4.24
C THR A 69 -4.50 10.16 4.52
N ALA A 70 -3.75 10.63 5.54
CA ALA A 70 -2.45 10.06 5.89
C ALA A 70 -2.56 8.58 6.31
N GLN A 71 -3.59 8.22 7.09
CA GLN A 71 -3.83 6.82 7.47
C GLN A 71 -4.11 5.94 6.26
N ASN A 72 -4.96 6.39 5.34
CA ASN A 72 -5.29 5.64 4.14
C ASN A 72 -4.09 5.52 3.20
N TRP A 73 -3.37 6.62 2.97
CA TRP A 73 -2.15 6.62 2.18
C TRP A 73 -1.14 5.62 2.75
N PHE A 74 -0.87 5.67 4.05
CA PHE A 74 0.14 4.81 4.67
C PHE A 74 -0.28 3.34 4.64
N THR A 75 -1.53 3.02 4.94
CA THR A 75 -2.03 1.63 4.89
C THR A 75 -1.98 1.08 3.47
N PHE A 76 -2.46 1.85 2.48
CA PHE A 76 -2.41 1.49 1.07
C PHE A 76 -0.97 1.28 0.59
N HIS A 77 -0.06 2.19 0.95
CA HIS A 77 1.36 2.07 0.68
C HIS A 77 1.95 0.79 1.27
N ARG A 78 1.66 0.47 2.54
CA ARG A 78 2.16 -0.76 3.17
C ARG A 78 1.63 -2.03 2.49
N VAL A 79 0.41 -2.03 1.97
CA VAL A 79 -0.11 -3.16 1.19
C VAL A 79 0.60 -3.27 -0.17
N LEU A 80 0.79 -2.16 -0.88
CA LEU A 80 1.56 -2.16 -2.14
C LEU A 80 2.99 -2.67 -1.95
N ASP A 81 3.66 -2.20 -0.90
CA ASP A 81 5.06 -2.53 -0.65
C ASP A 81 5.20 -3.97 -0.09
N ASP A 82 4.62 -4.24 1.08
CA ASP A 82 4.83 -5.51 1.77
C ASP A 82 4.16 -6.68 1.06
N TYR A 83 3.00 -6.47 0.46
CA TYR A 83 2.32 -7.56 -0.23
C TYR A 83 2.64 -7.54 -1.73
N TYR A 84 2.17 -6.55 -2.46
CA TYR A 84 2.27 -6.59 -3.93
C TYR A 84 3.72 -6.61 -4.41
N PHE A 85 4.58 -5.73 -3.91
CA PHE A 85 5.98 -5.74 -4.31
C PHE A 85 6.70 -6.97 -3.75
N HIS A 86 6.81 -7.09 -2.43
CA HIS A 86 7.67 -8.10 -1.81
C HIS A 86 7.22 -9.55 -2.08
N THR A 87 5.91 -9.80 -2.19
CA THR A 87 5.37 -11.16 -2.38
C THR A 87 5.19 -11.53 -3.85
N ILE A 88 4.74 -10.58 -4.69
CA ILE A 88 4.33 -10.88 -6.07
C ILE A 88 5.35 -10.35 -7.09
N VAL A 89 5.57 -9.03 -7.12
CA VAL A 89 6.38 -8.38 -8.17
C VAL A 89 7.85 -8.77 -8.04
N ARG A 90 8.40 -8.81 -6.81
CA ARG A 90 9.80 -9.14 -6.55
C ARG A 90 10.18 -10.53 -7.06
N ALA A 91 9.30 -11.52 -6.93
CA ALA A 91 9.53 -12.87 -7.45
C ALA A 91 9.67 -12.85 -8.98
N LYS A 92 8.79 -12.12 -9.68
CA LYS A 92 8.84 -11.94 -11.13
C LYS A 92 10.08 -11.14 -11.56
N ALA A 93 10.42 -10.07 -10.84
CA ALA A 93 11.63 -9.28 -11.09
C ALA A 93 12.91 -10.11 -10.93
N LYS A 94 13.01 -10.98 -9.90
CA LYS A 94 14.13 -11.92 -9.75
C LYS A 94 14.24 -12.88 -10.93
N ALA A 95 13.11 -13.39 -11.43
CA ALA A 95 13.10 -14.26 -12.62
C ALA A 95 13.57 -13.51 -13.88
N PHE A 96 13.12 -12.27 -14.06
CA PHE A 96 13.55 -11.40 -15.17
C PHE A 96 15.06 -11.11 -15.12
N ILE A 97 15.61 -10.80 -13.95
CA ILE A 97 17.05 -10.62 -13.73
C ILE A 97 17.83 -11.88 -14.10
N ALA A 98 17.35 -13.06 -13.68
CA ALA A 98 18.00 -14.33 -13.95
C ALA A 98 18.00 -14.67 -15.46
N GLN A 99 16.89 -14.42 -16.17
CA GLN A 99 16.77 -14.61 -17.61
C GLN A 99 17.78 -13.77 -18.40
N ASN A 100 18.01 -12.53 -17.95
CA ASN A 100 18.99 -11.61 -18.53
C ASN A 100 20.43 -11.84 -18.03
N LYS A 101 20.65 -12.86 -17.17
CA LYS A 101 21.96 -13.21 -16.59
C LYS A 101 22.63 -12.05 -15.83
N TRP A 102 21.84 -11.17 -15.23
CA TRP A 102 22.35 -10.07 -14.42
C TRP A 102 22.65 -10.51 -12.97
N ASN A 103 23.54 -9.77 -12.30
CA ASN A 103 23.84 -10.00 -10.88
C ASN A 103 22.73 -9.41 -10.00
N ALA A 104 21.88 -10.27 -9.44
CA ALA A 104 20.76 -9.86 -8.58
C ALA A 104 21.15 -9.14 -7.28
N LEU A 105 22.40 -9.27 -6.84
CA LEU A 105 22.91 -8.59 -5.64
C LEU A 105 23.40 -7.17 -5.92
N ARG A 106 23.71 -6.87 -7.20
CA ARG A 106 24.21 -5.58 -7.65
C ARG A 106 23.99 -5.44 -9.16
N LEU A 107 22.91 -4.78 -9.53
CA LEU A 107 22.61 -4.42 -10.92
C LEU A 107 23.49 -3.25 -11.36
N SER A 108 23.79 -3.18 -12.67
CA SER A 108 24.28 -1.94 -13.28
C SER A 108 23.13 -0.93 -13.38
N ASP A 109 23.43 0.34 -13.63
CA ASP A 109 22.40 1.37 -13.73
C ASP A 109 21.43 1.09 -14.89
N GLU A 110 21.93 0.55 -16.00
CA GLU A 110 21.09 0.14 -17.14
C GLU A 110 20.17 -1.02 -16.75
N ALA A 111 20.71 -2.06 -16.11
CA ALA A 111 19.91 -3.19 -15.65
C ALA A 111 18.90 -2.79 -14.56
N THR A 112 19.26 -1.86 -13.67
CA THR A 112 18.35 -1.29 -12.67
C THR A 112 17.13 -0.65 -13.35
N ARG A 113 17.35 0.23 -14.34
CA ARG A 113 16.25 0.89 -15.07
C ARG A 113 15.32 -0.10 -15.77
N GLU A 114 15.88 -1.14 -16.38
CA GLU A 114 15.08 -2.19 -17.02
C GLU A 114 14.22 -2.96 -16.00
N VAL A 115 14.79 -3.28 -14.84
CA VAL A 115 14.04 -3.96 -13.76
C VAL A 115 13.00 -3.05 -13.13
N GLU A 116 13.29 -1.76 -12.95
CA GLU A 116 12.35 -0.74 -12.46
C GLU A 116 11.16 -0.61 -13.41
N ASN A 117 11.41 -0.44 -14.71
CA ASN A 117 10.35 -0.36 -15.73
C ASN A 117 9.48 -1.62 -15.73
N TYR A 118 10.10 -2.80 -15.69
CA TYR A 118 9.38 -4.07 -15.63
C TYR A 118 8.53 -4.20 -14.36
N SER A 119 9.10 -3.83 -13.20
CA SER A 119 8.43 -3.91 -11.91
C SER A 119 7.29 -2.90 -11.79
N LEU A 120 7.48 -1.69 -12.30
CA LEU A 120 6.46 -0.64 -12.34
C LEU A 120 5.26 -1.06 -13.19
N GLN A 121 5.47 -1.70 -14.34
CA GLN A 121 4.38 -2.23 -15.17
C GLN A 121 3.54 -3.26 -14.40
N LEU A 122 4.19 -4.22 -13.73
CA LEU A 122 3.51 -5.21 -12.90
C LEU A 122 2.80 -4.57 -11.69
N LEU A 123 3.42 -3.59 -11.04
CA LEU A 123 2.84 -2.93 -9.89
C LEU A 123 1.63 -2.08 -10.29
N ASN A 124 1.64 -1.46 -11.46
CA ASN A 124 0.54 -0.62 -11.94
C ASN A 124 -0.77 -1.39 -12.13
N GLU A 125 -0.72 -2.65 -12.58
CA GLU A 125 -1.90 -3.52 -12.66
C GLU A 125 -2.53 -3.76 -11.29
N ASN A 126 -1.67 -4.09 -10.31
CA ASN A 126 -2.05 -4.33 -8.93
C ASN A 126 -2.52 -3.06 -8.22
N PHE A 127 -1.90 -1.93 -8.52
CA PHE A 127 -2.24 -0.61 -8.01
C PHE A 127 -3.67 -0.24 -8.40
N LYS A 128 -4.04 -0.38 -9.68
CA LYS A 128 -5.41 -0.10 -10.16
C LYS A 128 -6.44 -0.99 -9.50
N LYS A 129 -6.17 -2.30 -9.41
CA LYS A 129 -7.07 -3.25 -8.73
C LYS A 129 -7.25 -2.87 -7.26
N LEU A 130 -6.14 -2.71 -6.53
CA LEU A 130 -6.18 -2.34 -5.12
C LEU A 130 -6.88 -1.00 -4.91
N SER A 131 -6.64 0.01 -5.76
CA SER A 131 -7.32 1.30 -5.70
C SER A 131 -8.84 1.15 -5.80
N SER A 132 -9.31 0.36 -6.78
CA SER A 132 -10.74 0.10 -6.96
C SER A 132 -11.36 -0.58 -5.74
N ASP A 133 -10.71 -1.63 -5.23
CA ASP A 133 -11.22 -2.43 -4.11
C ASP A 133 -11.16 -1.64 -2.78
N TYR A 134 -10.06 -0.92 -2.55
CA TYR A 134 -9.78 -0.20 -1.30
C TYR A 134 -10.63 1.08 -1.15
N PHE A 135 -10.85 1.81 -2.25
CA PHE A 135 -11.58 3.09 -2.22
C PHE A 135 -13.01 2.97 -2.78
N ASP A 136 -13.58 1.77 -2.85
CA ASP A 136 -14.97 1.57 -3.26
C ASP A 136 -15.91 2.42 -2.37
N LYS A 137 -16.65 3.31 -3.04
CA LYS A 137 -17.56 4.29 -2.42
C LYS A 137 -18.73 3.64 -1.69
N ASN A 138 -19.06 2.39 -2.00
CA ASN A 138 -20.09 1.61 -1.30
C ASN A 138 -19.65 1.17 0.10
N LEU A 139 -18.35 1.20 0.38
CA LEU A 139 -17.75 0.85 1.66
C LEU A 139 -17.45 2.06 2.53
N ALA A 140 -17.90 3.26 2.14
CA ALA A 140 -17.72 4.50 2.88
C ALA A 140 -18.18 4.31 4.33
N ASP A 141 -17.21 4.09 5.22
CA ASP A 141 -17.41 3.95 6.65
C ASP A 141 -17.92 5.29 7.20
N SER A 142 -18.35 5.30 8.46
CA SER A 142 -18.98 6.44 9.15
C SER A 142 -18.15 7.74 9.24
N THR A 143 -16.99 7.80 8.59
CA THR A 143 -16.05 8.94 8.61
C THR A 143 -16.46 10.07 7.68
N ASN A 144 -17.38 9.85 6.73
CA ASN A 144 -17.74 10.81 5.68
C ASN A 144 -16.52 11.28 4.87
N LEU A 145 -15.55 10.42 4.63
CA LEU A 145 -14.38 10.71 3.80
C LEU A 145 -14.53 10.00 2.45
N ILE A 146 -14.31 10.72 1.36
CA ILE A 146 -14.12 10.14 0.03
C ILE A 146 -12.71 10.50 -0.43
N CYS A 147 -12.00 9.50 -0.96
CA CYS A 147 -10.73 9.69 -1.62
C CYS A 147 -10.90 9.60 -3.13
N ASP A 148 -10.15 10.40 -3.86
CA ASP A 148 -9.98 10.22 -5.30
C ASP A 148 -9.12 8.98 -5.55
N GLU A 149 -9.19 8.44 -6.76
CA GLU A 149 -8.33 7.30 -7.14
C GLU A 149 -6.85 7.72 -7.02
N PRO A 150 -6.01 6.95 -6.31
CA PRO A 150 -4.58 7.21 -6.24
C PRO A 150 -3.95 7.39 -7.64
N SER A 151 -3.05 8.37 -7.78
CA SER A 151 -2.41 8.70 -9.06
C SER A 151 -0.88 8.77 -8.95
N ASP A 152 -0.20 8.94 -10.09
CA ASP A 152 1.24 9.23 -10.15
C ASP A 152 2.12 8.18 -9.43
N LEU A 153 1.83 6.90 -9.67
CA LEU A 153 2.62 5.79 -9.14
C LEU A 153 4.07 5.88 -9.65
N SER A 154 5.03 5.91 -8.73
CA SER A 154 6.47 5.77 -9.01
C SER A 154 7.04 4.54 -8.34
N PHE A 155 8.11 4.00 -8.92
CA PHE A 155 8.82 2.83 -8.43
C PHE A 155 10.30 2.96 -8.75
N ASP A 156 11.15 2.82 -7.74
CA ASP A 156 12.61 2.85 -7.88
C ASP A 156 13.26 1.77 -6.99
N LEU A 157 14.44 1.28 -7.39
CA LEU A 157 15.26 0.35 -6.62
C LEU A 157 16.45 1.11 -6.02
N PRO A 158 16.33 1.66 -4.80
CA PRO A 158 17.31 2.61 -4.25
C PRO A 158 18.71 2.02 -4.02
N TRP A 159 18.83 0.69 -4.07
CA TRP A 159 20.07 -0.03 -3.80
C TRP A 159 20.61 -0.80 -5.00
N ASN A 160 20.09 -0.55 -6.22
CA ASN A 160 20.41 -1.33 -7.43
C ASN A 160 20.23 -2.85 -7.21
N ARG A 161 19.21 -3.24 -6.42
CA ARG A 161 18.85 -4.63 -6.13
C ARG A 161 17.40 -4.70 -5.68
N THR A 162 16.76 -5.84 -5.88
CA THR A 162 15.33 -6.06 -5.57
C THR A 162 15.05 -6.32 -4.08
N PHE A 163 15.96 -5.94 -3.18
CA PHE A 163 15.77 -6.17 -1.75
C PHE A 163 14.73 -5.23 -1.14
N GLU A 164 14.70 -3.97 -1.57
CA GLU A 164 13.74 -2.94 -1.16
C GLU A 164 13.33 -2.15 -2.42
N ALA A 165 12.16 -1.52 -2.36
CA ALA A 165 11.69 -0.59 -3.38
C ALA A 165 11.26 0.73 -2.73
N ALA A 166 11.46 1.83 -3.44
CA ALA A 166 10.80 3.08 -3.14
C ALA A 166 9.52 3.16 -3.99
N ILE A 167 8.36 3.22 -3.34
CA ILE A 167 7.05 3.32 -4.00
C ILE A 167 6.41 4.62 -3.55
N ASN A 168 5.96 5.45 -4.49
CA ASN A 168 5.21 6.66 -4.17
C ASN A 168 3.98 6.79 -5.05
N PHE A 169 2.98 7.52 -4.56
CA PHE A 169 1.78 7.88 -5.30
C PHE A 169 1.10 9.06 -4.60
N ASN A 170 0.25 9.76 -5.34
CA ASN A 170 -0.58 10.83 -4.83
C ASN A 170 -1.92 10.28 -4.35
N LEU A 171 -2.38 10.74 -3.18
CA LEU A 171 -3.73 10.47 -2.68
C LEU A 171 -4.33 11.77 -2.17
N GLN A 172 -5.51 12.11 -2.67
CA GLN A 172 -6.30 13.22 -2.19
C GLN A 172 -7.63 12.69 -1.65
N CYS A 173 -8.03 13.20 -0.49
CA CYS A 173 -9.33 12.89 0.08
C CYS A 173 -10.00 14.16 0.57
N ARG A 174 -11.32 14.12 0.63
CA ARG A 174 -12.17 15.22 1.08
C ARG A 174 -13.32 14.68 1.92
N LEU A 175 -13.74 15.47 2.89
CA LEU A 175 -14.96 15.16 3.62
C LEU A 175 -16.17 15.41 2.71
N THR A 176 -17.17 14.55 2.83
CA THR A 176 -18.48 14.72 2.20
C THR A 176 -19.45 15.31 3.19
N ASP A 177 -20.36 16.15 2.69
CA ASP A 177 -21.49 16.62 3.48
C ASP A 177 -22.32 15.44 4.00
N LYS A 178 -22.86 15.58 5.22
CA LYS A 178 -23.69 14.58 5.90
C LYS A 178 -24.93 14.13 5.11
N ASN A 179 -25.26 14.80 3.99
CA ASN A 179 -26.42 14.54 3.13
C ASN A 179 -26.13 13.67 1.89
N TRP A 180 -24.91 13.18 1.68
CA TRP A 180 -24.56 12.42 0.46
C TRP A 180 -25.45 11.19 0.22
N LYS A 181 -25.91 10.52 1.29
CA LYS A 181 -26.79 9.33 1.19
C LYS A 181 -28.24 9.64 0.77
N LYS A 182 -28.67 10.91 0.75
CA LYS A 182 -30.06 11.25 0.36
C LYS A 182 -30.26 11.45 -1.14
N ILE A 183 -29.18 11.63 -1.91
CA ILE A 183 -29.31 12.00 -3.33
C ILE A 183 -29.35 10.77 -4.26
N ASN A 184 -28.88 9.60 -3.79
CA ASN A 184 -28.76 8.39 -4.63
C ASN A 184 -29.77 7.26 -4.28
N VAL A 185 -30.89 7.59 -3.64
CA VAL A 185 -31.99 6.63 -3.38
C VAL A 185 -33.26 6.99 -4.19
N GLU A 186 -33.20 8.03 -5.03
CA GLU A 186 -34.28 8.42 -5.94
C GLU A 186 -33.75 8.55 -7.37
N THR A 187 -33.32 7.43 -7.97
CA THR A 187 -33.21 7.18 -9.42
C THR A 187 -33.22 5.67 -9.68
#